data_AF-A0A7I6N981-F1
#
_entry.id   AF-A0A7I6N981-F1
#
_cell.length_a   1.000
_cell.length_b   1.000
_cell.length_c   1.000
_cell.angle_alpha   90.00
_cell.angle_beta   90.00
_cell.angle_gamma   90.00
#
_symmetry.space_group_name_H-M   'P 1'
#
loop_
_entity.id
_entity.type
_entity.pdbx_description
1 polymer ?
#
loop_
_entity_poly.entity_id
_entity_poly.type
_entity_poly.pdbx_seq_one_letter_code
_entity_poly.pdbx_strand_id
1 'polypeptide(L)'
;NAVNVVVNSTLSAQRSSSWEDAILGALNSQSPAHQYKVVLEKHLVGILLVVFVKVEHAEYVKEVHGATAGVGIMGMMGNKGGAAIRLGYYDSTLCFVCAHLAAHRENVAGRNADYLNILSKIEFRDSENDAYANDIRHLSGEPPILNHDFVFWLGDLNYRINEEISVEAVFQRAESGVFGDLLQLDQLNVERKRGNVFRGFEEGRIAFPPTYKFQAGTMQYEKRPEKKLRAPAWCDRILWKAKNPDHIVQQTYCAAMALDLSDHKPVHATFEVQVRHQVEAKKTQVIREIMMQLDSGK
;
A
#
# COMPACT_ATOMS: atom_id res chain seq x y z
N ASN A 1 24.60 -5.37 3.12
CA ASN A 1 24.42 -6.81 3.39
C ASN A 1 22.97 -7.25 3.30
N ALA A 2 22.33 -7.11 2.12
CA ALA A 2 20.97 -7.61 1.90
C ALA A 2 20.88 -9.13 2.11
N VAL A 3 21.97 -9.85 1.85
CA VAL A 3 22.12 -11.29 2.12
C VAL A 3 21.94 -11.62 3.62
N ASN A 4 22.45 -10.81 4.54
CA ASN A 4 22.32 -11.09 5.99
C ASN A 4 20.90 -10.85 6.53
N VAL A 5 20.10 -10.00 5.88
CA VAL A 5 18.71 -9.73 6.30
C VAL A 5 17.77 -10.86 5.86
N VAL A 6 18.06 -11.51 4.73
CA VAL A 6 17.28 -12.65 4.22
C VAL A 6 17.45 -13.90 5.08
N VAL A 7 18.55 -14.03 5.83
CA VAL A 7 18.96 -15.28 6.50
C VAL A 7 18.45 -15.40 7.95
N ASN A 8 17.82 -14.37 8.53
CA ASN A 8 17.37 -14.42 9.93
C ASN A 8 15.91 -13.97 10.13
N SER A 9 14.97 -14.90 9.91
CA SER A 9 13.53 -14.69 10.07
C SER A 9 13.15 -14.29 11.50
N THR A 10 13.83 -14.84 12.52
CA THR A 10 13.56 -14.55 13.94
C THR A 10 13.80 -13.09 14.30
N LEU A 11 14.90 -12.49 13.82
CA LEU A 11 15.18 -11.06 14.04
C LEU A 11 14.17 -10.15 13.31
N SER A 12 13.68 -10.58 12.15
CA SER A 12 12.69 -9.82 11.39
C SER A 12 11.35 -9.80 12.13
N ALA A 13 10.92 -10.93 12.68
CA ALA A 13 9.72 -11.04 13.50
C ALA A 13 9.81 -10.23 14.82
N GLN A 14 10.96 -10.22 15.48
CA GLN A 14 11.17 -9.37 16.66
C GLN A 14 11.05 -7.88 16.33
N ARG A 15 11.61 -7.46 15.19
CA ARG A 15 11.52 -6.06 14.73
C ARG A 15 10.10 -5.68 14.32
N SER A 16 9.36 -6.56 13.65
CA SER A 16 7.97 -6.29 13.29
C SER A 16 7.12 -6.09 14.55
N SER A 17 7.25 -6.98 15.54
CA SER A 17 6.56 -6.85 16.83
C SER A 17 6.91 -5.54 17.55
N SER A 18 8.19 -5.14 17.58
CA SER A 18 8.58 -3.86 18.19
C SER A 18 7.95 -2.65 17.50
N TRP A 19 7.84 -2.68 16.17
CA TRP A 19 7.19 -1.61 15.41
C TRP A 19 5.67 -1.61 15.60
N GLU A 20 5.04 -2.79 15.64
CA GLU A 20 3.62 -2.94 15.93
C GLU A 20 3.29 -2.32 17.28
N ASP A 21 4.03 -2.66 18.34
CA ASP A 21 3.84 -2.13 19.69
C ASP A 21 4.03 -0.61 19.73
N ALA A 22 5.08 -0.10 19.08
CA ALA A 22 5.36 1.33 19.03
C ALA A 22 4.25 2.13 18.33
N ILE A 23 3.75 1.62 17.20
CA ILE A 23 2.68 2.27 16.43
C ILE A 23 1.36 2.19 17.19
N LEU A 24 1.04 1.03 17.76
CA LEU A 24 -0.18 0.85 18.56
C LEU A 24 -0.19 1.78 19.78
N GLY A 25 0.94 1.83 20.50
CA GLY A 25 1.12 2.74 21.64
C GLY A 25 0.96 4.21 21.23
N ALA A 26 1.55 4.62 20.10
CA ALA A 26 1.39 5.95 19.56
C ALA A 26 -0.08 6.28 19.24
N LEU A 27 -0.78 5.41 18.48
CA LEU A 27 -2.19 5.59 18.13
C LEU A 27 -3.07 5.73 19.38
N ASN A 28 -2.90 4.83 20.35
CA ASN A 28 -3.72 4.79 21.56
C ASN A 28 -3.44 5.93 22.53
N SER A 29 -2.21 6.44 22.56
CA SER A 29 -1.86 7.64 23.33
C SER A 29 -2.48 8.92 22.75
N GLN A 30 -2.64 9.01 21.43
CA GLN A 30 -3.23 10.16 20.75
C GLN A 30 -4.76 10.09 20.65
N SER A 31 -5.35 8.89 20.81
CA SER A 31 -6.79 8.66 20.70
C SER A 31 -7.36 7.98 21.95
N PRO A 32 -7.29 8.60 23.15
CA PRO A 32 -7.73 7.97 24.40
C PRO A 32 -9.20 7.53 24.37
N ALA A 33 -10.07 8.28 23.69
CA ALA A 33 -11.49 7.95 23.57
C ALA A 33 -11.81 6.84 22.55
N HIS A 34 -10.93 6.62 21.56
CA HIS A 34 -11.14 5.65 20.48
C HIS A 34 -9.89 4.79 20.32
N GLN A 35 -9.76 3.79 21.21
CA GLN A 35 -8.64 2.87 21.19
C GLN A 35 -8.63 2.04 19.90
N TYR A 36 -7.43 1.66 19.48
CA TYR A 36 -7.14 0.79 18.35
C TYR A 36 -6.68 -0.57 18.84
N LYS A 37 -6.86 -1.58 17.98
CA LYS A 37 -6.24 -2.90 18.10
C LYS A 37 -5.69 -3.33 16.74
N VAL A 38 -4.75 -4.26 16.77
CA VAL A 38 -4.19 -4.88 15.56
C VAL A 38 -5.24 -5.82 14.96
N VAL A 39 -5.42 -5.73 13.64
CA VAL A 39 -6.23 -6.66 12.84
C VAL A 39 -5.35 -7.80 12.35
N LEU A 40 -4.26 -7.45 11.65
CA LEU A 40 -3.28 -8.40 11.14
C LEU A 40 -1.97 -7.67 10.84
N GLU A 41 -0.87 -8.39 11.03
CA GLU A 41 0.47 -8.02 10.61
C GLU A 41 0.95 -8.98 9.52
N LYS A 42 1.63 -8.45 8.52
CA LYS A 42 2.38 -9.24 7.53
C LYS A 42 3.69 -8.55 7.19
N HIS A 43 4.76 -9.33 7.22
CA HIS A 43 6.08 -8.88 6.81
C HIS A 43 6.72 -9.80 5.79
N LEU A 44 7.59 -9.20 4.98
CA LEU A 44 8.49 -9.88 4.06
C LEU A 44 9.87 -9.24 4.18
N VAL A 45 10.77 -9.89 4.95
CA VAL A 45 12.11 -9.40 5.24
C VAL A 45 12.07 -8.00 5.89
N GLY A 46 12.24 -6.92 5.11
CA GLY A 46 12.19 -5.54 5.59
C GLY A 46 10.90 -4.80 5.25
N ILE A 47 9.96 -5.43 4.55
CA ILE A 47 8.63 -4.89 4.28
C ILE A 47 7.73 -5.27 5.45
N LEU A 48 7.05 -4.30 6.03
CA LEU A 48 6.07 -4.50 7.12
C LEU A 48 4.76 -3.82 6.74
N LEU A 49 3.66 -4.55 6.82
CA LEU A 49 2.30 -4.04 6.70
C LEU A 49 1.52 -4.43 7.96
N VAL A 50 1.00 -3.44 8.66
CA VAL A 50 0.15 -3.63 9.84
C VAL A 50 -1.17 -2.92 9.61
N VAL A 51 -2.28 -3.62 9.80
CA VAL A 51 -3.62 -3.03 9.76
C VAL A 51 -4.14 -2.94 11.19
N PHE A 52 -4.58 -1.73 11.56
CA PHE A 52 -5.22 -1.45 12.84
C PHE A 52 -6.68 -1.08 12.62
N VAL A 53 -7.53 -1.37 13.61
CA VAL A 53 -8.93 -0.96 13.62
C VAL A 53 -9.28 -0.36 14.96
N LYS A 54 -10.17 0.63 14.98
CA LYS A 54 -10.78 1.09 16.23
C LYS A 54 -11.53 -0.06 16.89
N VAL A 55 -11.44 -0.17 18.21
CA VAL A 55 -12.05 -1.26 18.99
C VAL A 55 -13.56 -1.34 18.76
N GLU A 56 -14.24 -0.20 18.64
CA GLU A 56 -15.70 -0.12 18.39
C GLU A 56 -16.13 -0.70 17.02
N HIS A 57 -15.22 -0.84 16.07
CA HIS A 57 -15.52 -1.42 14.74
C HIS A 57 -14.99 -2.85 14.58
N ALA A 58 -14.36 -3.39 15.61
CA ALA A 58 -13.68 -4.68 15.55
C ALA A 58 -14.61 -5.85 15.21
N GLU A 59 -15.87 -5.81 15.66
CA GLU A 59 -16.86 -6.86 15.40
C GLU A 59 -17.29 -6.91 13.93
N TYR A 60 -17.09 -5.83 13.18
CA TYR A 60 -17.43 -5.72 11.75
C TYR A 60 -16.25 -6.09 10.83
N VAL A 61 -15.11 -6.48 11.39
CA VAL A 61 -13.96 -6.97 10.63
C VAL A 61 -14.08 -8.49 10.47
N LYS A 62 -14.18 -8.97 9.23
CA LYS A 62 -14.37 -10.39 8.88
C LYS A 62 -13.44 -10.82 7.74
N GLU A 63 -13.27 -12.12 7.55
CA GLU A 63 -12.49 -12.70 6.44
C GLU A 63 -11.12 -12.03 6.25
N VAL A 64 -10.33 -11.99 7.32
CA VAL A 64 -9.02 -11.34 7.35
C VAL A 64 -7.96 -12.33 6.87
N HIS A 65 -7.28 -11.99 5.78
CA HIS A 65 -6.22 -12.83 5.21
C HIS A 65 -5.02 -11.96 4.85
N GLY A 66 -3.83 -12.55 4.82
CA GLY A 66 -2.66 -11.83 4.36
C GLY A 66 -1.60 -12.74 3.75
N ALA A 67 -0.94 -12.21 2.73
CA ALA A 67 0.01 -12.92 1.89
C ALA A 67 1.22 -12.05 1.57
N THR A 68 2.30 -12.68 1.10
CA THR A 68 3.52 -12.00 0.69
C THR A 68 4.01 -12.54 -0.65
N ALA A 69 4.70 -11.70 -1.42
CA ALA A 69 5.30 -12.08 -2.68
C ALA A 69 6.72 -11.53 -2.80
N GLY A 70 7.72 -12.41 -2.84
CA GLY A 70 9.11 -12.06 -3.14
C GLY A 70 9.33 -11.86 -4.64
N VAL A 71 10.00 -10.75 -5.00
CA VAL A 71 10.34 -10.38 -6.39
C VAL A 71 11.79 -9.90 -6.54
N GLY A 72 12.62 -10.04 -5.51
CA GLY A 72 14.00 -9.57 -5.48
C GLY A 72 14.95 -10.40 -6.34
N ILE A 73 16.06 -10.88 -5.75
CA ILE A 73 17.05 -11.65 -6.50
C ILE A 73 16.37 -12.83 -7.23
N MET A 74 16.66 -12.97 -8.53
CA MET A 74 16.05 -13.94 -9.46
C MET A 74 14.51 -13.86 -9.56
N GLY A 75 13.90 -12.71 -9.23
CA GLY A 75 12.46 -12.54 -9.23
C GLY A 75 11.74 -13.33 -8.14
N MET A 76 12.45 -13.82 -7.11
CA MET A 76 11.91 -14.73 -6.10
C MET A 76 12.31 -14.39 -4.66
N MET A 77 13.49 -13.78 -4.41
CA MET A 77 13.91 -13.49 -3.03
C MET A 77 13.10 -12.35 -2.38
N GLY A 78 12.91 -12.42 -1.06
CA GLY A 78 12.08 -11.47 -0.29
C GLY A 78 12.68 -10.09 -0.03
N ASN A 79 13.88 -9.77 -0.51
CA ASN A 79 14.51 -8.45 -0.29
C ASN A 79 13.84 -7.30 -1.09
N LYS A 80 12.96 -7.66 -2.03
CA LYS A 80 12.00 -6.83 -2.75
C LYS A 80 10.72 -7.64 -2.86
N GLY A 81 9.57 -6.98 -2.93
CA GLY A 81 8.30 -7.69 -2.92
C GLY A 81 7.14 -6.85 -2.45
N GLY A 82 6.08 -7.56 -2.08
CA GLY A 82 4.92 -6.99 -1.45
C GLY A 82 4.44 -7.85 -0.28
N ALA A 83 3.91 -7.18 0.74
CA ALA A 83 3.03 -7.77 1.74
C ALA A 83 1.63 -7.21 1.52
N ALA A 84 0.61 -8.07 1.57
CA ALA A 84 -0.78 -7.66 1.40
C ALA A 84 -1.66 -8.23 2.51
N ILE A 85 -2.65 -7.44 2.92
CA ILE A 85 -3.68 -7.81 3.88
C ILE A 85 -5.03 -7.44 3.27
N ARG A 86 -5.96 -8.38 3.25
CA ARG A 86 -7.36 -8.15 2.88
C ARG A 86 -8.29 -8.44 4.04
N LEU A 87 -9.42 -7.74 4.06
CA LEU A 87 -10.48 -7.95 5.03
C LEU A 87 -11.84 -7.54 4.46
N GLY A 88 -12.89 -8.17 4.96
CA GLY A 88 -14.22 -7.60 4.99
C GLY A 88 -14.31 -6.57 6.13
N TYR A 89 -14.87 -5.41 5.84
CA TYR A 89 -15.17 -4.36 6.81
C TYR A 89 -16.61 -3.90 6.60
N TYR A 90 -17.46 -4.19 7.58
CA TYR A 90 -18.92 -4.23 7.38
C TYR A 90 -19.25 -5.13 6.17
N ASP A 91 -19.91 -4.61 5.13
CA ASP A 91 -20.27 -5.35 3.91
C ASP A 91 -19.56 -4.83 2.66
N SER A 92 -18.38 -4.24 2.90
CA SER A 92 -17.40 -3.86 1.90
C SER A 92 -16.10 -4.63 2.10
N THR A 93 -15.31 -4.73 1.04
CA THR A 93 -14.05 -5.48 1.00
C THR A 93 -12.89 -4.53 0.75
N LEU A 94 -11.85 -4.63 1.57
CA LEU A 94 -10.66 -3.79 1.52
C LEU A 94 -9.42 -4.67 1.31
N CYS A 95 -8.49 -4.21 0.49
CA CYS A 95 -7.17 -4.82 0.32
C CYS A 95 -6.09 -3.76 0.40
N PHE A 96 -5.11 -3.98 1.28
CA PHE A 96 -3.93 -3.13 1.46
C PHE A 96 -2.70 -3.88 0.96
N VAL A 97 -1.86 -3.20 0.18
CA VAL A 97 -0.60 -3.74 -0.34
C VAL A 97 0.52 -2.78 0.01
N CYS A 98 1.55 -3.25 0.72
CA CYS A 98 2.79 -2.53 0.95
C CYS A 98 3.89 -3.16 0.10
N ALA A 99 4.52 -2.40 -0.79
CA ALA A 99 5.53 -2.90 -1.71
C ALA A 99 6.87 -2.16 -1.58
N HIS A 100 7.95 -2.89 -1.86
CA HIS A 100 9.28 -2.34 -2.05
C HIS A 100 9.82 -2.87 -3.38
N LEU A 101 9.78 -2.03 -4.41
CA LEU A 101 10.10 -2.40 -5.79
C LEU A 101 11.58 -2.17 -6.14
N ALA A 102 12.01 -2.68 -7.29
CA ALA A 102 13.38 -2.59 -7.77
C ALA A 102 13.94 -1.15 -7.73
N ALA A 103 15.12 -1.01 -7.12
CA ALA A 103 15.83 0.25 -7.02
C ALA A 103 16.53 0.61 -8.33
N HIS A 104 17.25 1.73 -8.32
CA HIS A 104 18.06 2.30 -9.42
C HIS A 104 17.24 3.06 -10.47
N ARG A 105 17.79 4.20 -10.92
CA ARG A 105 17.06 5.20 -11.71
C ARG A 105 16.68 4.62 -13.08
N GLU A 106 17.60 3.92 -13.69
CA GLU A 106 17.52 3.24 -14.97
C GLU A 106 16.54 2.05 -14.98
N ASN A 107 16.23 1.44 -13.83
CA ASN A 107 15.53 0.16 -13.77
C ASN A 107 13.99 0.28 -13.72
N VAL A 108 13.42 1.04 -14.66
CA VAL A 108 11.96 1.21 -14.77
C VAL A 108 11.29 -0.13 -15.09
N ALA A 109 11.85 -0.88 -16.04
CA ALA A 109 11.31 -2.17 -16.45
C ALA A 109 11.26 -3.18 -15.29
N GLY A 110 12.28 -3.20 -14.41
CA GLY A 110 12.27 -4.05 -13.23
C GLY A 110 11.16 -3.68 -12.24
N ARG A 111 10.88 -2.39 -12.02
CA ARG A 111 9.77 -1.96 -11.17
C ARG A 111 8.41 -2.34 -11.75
N ASN A 112 8.23 -2.20 -13.06
CA ASN A 112 7.01 -2.63 -13.74
C ASN A 112 6.81 -4.14 -13.59
N ALA A 113 7.88 -4.92 -13.79
CA ALA A 113 7.86 -6.38 -13.61
C ALA A 113 7.56 -6.77 -12.17
N ASP A 114 8.17 -6.11 -11.17
CA ASP A 114 7.91 -6.35 -9.75
C ASP A 114 6.43 -6.10 -9.40
N TYR A 115 5.85 -5.00 -9.89
CA TYR A 115 4.42 -4.71 -9.73
C TYR A 115 3.55 -5.84 -10.29
N LEU A 116 3.80 -6.27 -11.54
CA LEU A 116 3.04 -7.34 -12.19
C LEU A 116 3.21 -8.68 -11.47
N ASN A 117 4.42 -8.98 -10.98
CA ASN A 117 4.72 -10.20 -10.23
C ASN A 117 4.04 -10.22 -8.87
N ILE A 118 3.98 -9.10 -8.14
CA ILE A 118 3.23 -9.01 -6.88
C ILE A 118 1.74 -9.24 -7.17
N LEU A 119 1.22 -8.61 -8.23
CA LEU A 119 -0.17 -8.74 -8.64
C LEU A 119 -0.55 -10.19 -8.98
N SER A 120 0.34 -10.94 -9.64
CA SER A 120 0.08 -12.32 -10.05
C SER A 120 0.33 -13.36 -8.95
N LYS A 121 1.31 -13.13 -8.07
CA LYS A 121 1.72 -14.12 -7.05
C LYS A 121 0.94 -14.05 -5.74
N ILE A 122 0.36 -12.90 -5.40
CA ILE A 122 -0.41 -12.78 -4.15
C ILE A 122 -1.74 -13.51 -4.30
N GLU A 123 -1.88 -14.56 -3.50
CA GLU A 123 -3.12 -15.29 -3.29
C GLU A 123 -3.47 -15.30 -1.79
N PHE A 124 -4.73 -15.01 -1.46
CA PHE A 124 -5.21 -14.94 -0.08
C PHE A 124 -5.84 -16.27 0.36
N ARG A 125 -5.06 -17.35 0.42
CA ARG A 125 -5.53 -18.69 0.83
C ARG A 125 -4.99 -19.04 2.22
N ASP A 126 -5.84 -19.54 3.12
CA ASP A 126 -5.38 -20.01 4.44
C ASP A 126 -5.02 -21.51 4.48
N SER A 127 -5.64 -22.37 3.64
CA SER A 127 -5.28 -23.79 3.47
C SER A 127 -5.97 -24.46 2.26
N GLU A 128 -5.63 -25.71 1.93
CA GLU A 128 -6.24 -26.47 0.81
C GLU A 128 -7.75 -26.78 0.97
N ASN A 129 -8.32 -26.61 2.16
CA ASN A 129 -9.75 -26.89 2.46
C ASN A 129 -10.58 -25.62 2.66
N ASP A 130 -10.15 -24.50 2.10
CA ASP A 130 -10.71 -23.20 2.44
C ASP A 130 -11.97 -22.85 1.62
N ALA A 131 -12.97 -22.25 2.29
CA ALA A 131 -14.17 -21.71 1.70
C ALA A 131 -13.89 -20.60 0.66
N TYR A 132 -12.66 -20.05 0.66
CA TYR A 132 -12.17 -19.13 -0.37
C TYR A 132 -12.07 -19.79 -1.76
N ALA A 133 -11.91 -21.11 -1.87
CA ALA A 133 -12.02 -21.80 -3.17
C ALA A 133 -13.42 -21.63 -3.80
N ASN A 134 -14.45 -21.38 -2.98
CA ASN A 134 -15.82 -21.12 -3.42
C ASN A 134 -16.16 -19.61 -3.46
N ASP A 135 -15.17 -18.75 -3.26
CA ASP A 135 -15.38 -17.31 -3.38
C ASP A 135 -15.59 -16.94 -4.85
N ILE A 136 -16.83 -16.53 -5.15
CA ILE A 136 -17.26 -16.13 -6.50
C ILE A 136 -16.38 -15.01 -7.08
N ARG A 137 -15.64 -14.27 -6.23
CA ARG A 137 -14.64 -13.30 -6.68
C ARG A 137 -13.64 -13.95 -7.65
N HIS A 138 -13.19 -15.18 -7.41
CA HIS A 138 -12.26 -15.87 -8.32
C HIS A 138 -12.80 -16.08 -9.75
N LEU A 139 -14.12 -16.06 -9.93
CA LEU A 139 -14.76 -16.23 -11.24
C LEU A 139 -14.62 -15.01 -12.15
N SER A 140 -14.21 -13.84 -11.61
CA SER A 140 -13.99 -12.63 -12.41
C SER A 140 -12.81 -12.74 -13.38
N GLY A 141 -11.87 -13.66 -13.13
CA GLY A 141 -10.59 -13.73 -13.84
C GLY A 141 -9.63 -12.57 -13.52
N GLU A 142 -10.01 -11.65 -12.65
CA GLU A 142 -9.11 -10.59 -12.18
C GLU A 142 -8.15 -11.11 -11.10
N PRO A 143 -6.94 -10.54 -10.99
CA PRO A 143 -6.02 -10.84 -9.91
C PRO A 143 -6.67 -10.65 -8.52
N PRO A 144 -6.39 -11.52 -7.53
CA PRO A 144 -7.07 -11.50 -6.23
C PRO A 144 -7.05 -10.13 -5.55
N ILE A 145 -5.93 -9.39 -5.63
CA ILE A 145 -5.81 -8.03 -5.10
C ILE A 145 -6.89 -7.10 -5.67
N LEU A 146 -7.13 -7.14 -6.98
CA LEU A 146 -8.01 -6.17 -7.66
C LEU A 146 -9.49 -6.42 -7.41
N ASN A 147 -9.86 -7.57 -6.85
CA ASN A 147 -11.25 -7.95 -6.66
C ASN A 147 -11.89 -7.44 -5.36
N HIS A 148 -11.32 -6.40 -4.77
CA HIS A 148 -11.87 -5.76 -3.57
C HIS A 148 -12.63 -4.50 -3.96
N ASP A 149 -13.62 -4.09 -3.17
CA ASP A 149 -14.33 -2.83 -3.38
C ASP A 149 -13.36 -1.66 -3.33
N PHE A 150 -12.37 -1.74 -2.42
CA PHE A 150 -11.30 -0.78 -2.26
C PHE A 150 -9.94 -1.47 -2.19
N VAL A 151 -8.98 -0.98 -2.97
CA VAL A 151 -7.59 -1.42 -2.97
C VAL A 151 -6.70 -0.23 -2.69
N PHE A 152 -5.83 -0.34 -1.70
CA PHE A 152 -4.81 0.64 -1.39
C PHE A 152 -3.44 0.02 -1.63
N TRP A 153 -2.62 0.69 -2.45
CA TRP A 153 -1.27 0.24 -2.74
C TRP A 153 -0.28 1.32 -2.36
N LEU A 154 0.63 0.98 -1.44
CA LEU A 154 1.59 1.90 -0.87
C LEU A 154 2.99 1.30 -0.76
N GLY A 155 3.96 2.15 -0.41
CA GLY A 155 5.31 1.75 -0.05
C GLY A 155 6.38 2.46 -0.88
N ASP A 156 7.61 1.94 -0.81
CA ASP A 156 8.74 2.40 -1.62
C ASP A 156 8.65 1.77 -3.01
N LEU A 157 7.89 2.43 -3.89
CA LEU A 157 7.73 2.02 -5.28
C LEU A 157 8.97 2.33 -6.11
N ASN A 158 9.94 3.06 -5.57
CA ASN A 158 11.27 3.31 -6.12
C ASN A 158 11.33 3.96 -7.52
N TYR A 159 10.21 4.42 -8.08
CA TYR A 159 10.23 5.22 -9.31
C TYR A 159 10.95 6.55 -9.06
N ARG A 160 11.72 6.99 -10.04
CA ARG A 160 12.61 8.16 -9.95
C ARG A 160 12.20 9.22 -10.97
N ILE A 161 12.87 10.36 -10.94
CA ILE A 161 12.83 11.32 -12.05
C ILE A 161 13.61 10.75 -13.24
N ASN A 162 13.04 10.82 -14.44
CA ASN A 162 13.63 10.33 -15.70
C ASN A 162 15.04 10.90 -15.94
N GLU A 163 15.93 10.12 -16.57
CA GLU A 163 17.34 10.43 -16.87
C GLU A 163 17.54 11.55 -17.90
N GLU A 164 16.47 12.00 -18.55
CA GLU A 164 16.46 13.17 -19.44
C GLU A 164 16.92 14.49 -18.78
N ILE A 165 16.93 14.54 -17.44
CA ILE A 165 17.43 15.67 -16.66
C ILE A 165 18.62 15.27 -15.78
N SER A 166 19.63 16.16 -15.68
CA SER A 166 20.80 15.92 -14.82
C SER A 166 20.42 15.90 -13.34
N VAL A 167 21.23 15.19 -12.55
CA VAL A 167 21.01 15.07 -11.09
C VAL A 167 21.03 16.45 -10.42
N GLU A 168 21.93 17.32 -10.87
CA GLU A 168 22.10 18.69 -10.39
C GLU A 168 20.85 19.54 -10.66
N ALA A 169 20.26 19.41 -11.86
CA ALA A 169 19.04 20.12 -12.21
C ALA A 169 17.83 19.60 -11.43
N VAL A 170 17.78 18.30 -11.10
CA VAL A 170 16.74 17.77 -10.20
C VAL A 170 16.88 18.38 -8.80
N PHE A 171 18.09 18.51 -8.26
CA PHE A 171 18.30 19.18 -6.97
C PHE A 171 17.80 20.62 -6.97
N GLN A 172 18.22 21.41 -7.96
CA GLN A 172 17.81 22.82 -8.07
C GLN A 172 16.28 22.97 -8.07
N ARG A 173 15.58 22.12 -8.84
CA ARG A 173 14.11 22.16 -8.92
C ARG A 173 13.46 21.65 -7.63
N ALA A 174 13.97 20.57 -7.04
CA ALA A 174 13.44 20.03 -5.78
C ALA A 174 13.55 21.05 -4.63
N GLU A 175 14.66 21.80 -4.57
CA GLU A 175 14.91 22.81 -3.54
C GLU A 175 14.16 24.12 -3.80
N SER A 176 13.75 24.40 -5.04
CA SER A 176 12.95 25.59 -5.38
C SER A 176 11.51 25.53 -4.86
N GLY A 177 11.01 24.35 -4.49
CA GLY A 177 9.60 24.14 -4.12
C GLY A 177 8.63 24.09 -5.30
N VAL A 178 9.11 24.23 -6.54
CA VAL A 178 8.29 24.13 -7.76
C VAL A 178 8.43 22.73 -8.37
N PHE A 179 7.45 21.87 -8.09
CA PHE A 179 7.52 20.44 -8.42
C PHE A 179 6.91 20.06 -9.78
N GLY A 180 6.14 20.95 -10.40
CA GLY A 180 5.34 20.62 -11.61
C GLY A 180 6.15 19.96 -12.71
N ASP A 181 7.28 20.56 -13.08
CA ASP A 181 8.16 20.05 -14.14
C ASP A 181 8.80 18.70 -13.78
N LEU A 182 9.14 18.50 -12.50
CA LEU A 182 9.68 17.22 -12.03
C LEU A 182 8.61 16.13 -12.06
N LEU A 183 7.37 16.45 -11.71
CA LEU A 183 6.26 15.49 -11.72
C LEU A 183 5.88 15.04 -13.14
N GLN A 184 6.13 15.86 -14.17
CA GLN A 184 6.01 15.43 -15.57
C GLN A 184 7.07 14.39 -15.97
N LEU A 185 8.23 14.41 -15.31
CA LEU A 185 9.34 13.50 -15.52
C LEU A 185 9.37 12.35 -14.50
N ASP A 186 8.41 12.28 -13.58
CA ASP A 186 8.28 11.19 -12.61
C ASP A 186 7.93 9.89 -13.34
N GLN A 187 8.79 8.88 -13.18
CA GLN A 187 8.64 7.63 -13.92
C GLN A 187 7.33 6.89 -13.59
N LEU A 188 6.80 6.98 -12.36
CA LEU A 188 5.52 6.35 -12.04
C LEU A 188 4.38 7.03 -12.80
N ASN A 189 4.34 8.36 -12.80
CA ASN A 189 3.34 9.11 -13.57
C ASN A 189 3.41 8.79 -15.07
N VAL A 190 4.63 8.72 -15.62
CA VAL A 190 4.85 8.37 -17.04
C VAL A 190 4.35 6.96 -17.34
N GLU A 191 4.72 5.97 -16.53
CA GLU A 191 4.34 4.57 -16.76
C GLU A 191 2.85 4.31 -16.51
N ARG A 192 2.22 5.03 -15.57
CA ARG A 192 0.75 5.04 -15.39
C ARG A 192 0.04 5.63 -16.61
N LYS A 193 0.51 6.78 -17.12
CA LYS A 193 -0.06 7.42 -18.31
C LYS A 193 0.05 6.54 -19.56
N ARG A 194 1.13 5.76 -19.68
CA ARG A 194 1.31 4.76 -20.74
C ARG A 194 0.45 3.50 -20.53
N GLY A 195 -0.15 3.33 -19.35
CA GLY A 195 -0.90 2.14 -18.99
C GLY A 195 -0.02 0.91 -18.77
N ASN A 196 1.26 1.07 -18.40
CA ASN A 196 2.13 -0.08 -18.14
C ASN A 196 1.92 -0.67 -16.75
N VAL A 197 1.54 0.17 -15.78
CA VAL A 197 1.35 -0.20 -14.38
C VAL A 197 0.14 0.53 -13.79
N PHE A 198 -0.40 0.00 -12.69
CA PHE A 198 -1.44 0.66 -11.88
C PHE A 198 -2.65 1.15 -12.70
N ARG A 199 -3.12 0.33 -13.65
CA ARG A 199 -4.29 0.66 -14.48
C ARG A 199 -5.54 0.80 -13.62
N GLY A 200 -6.24 1.93 -13.77
CA GLY A 200 -7.44 2.26 -13.02
C GLY A 200 -7.17 2.58 -11.54
N PHE A 201 -5.91 2.73 -11.13
CA PHE A 201 -5.58 3.32 -9.85
C PHE A 201 -5.47 4.84 -9.98
N GLU A 202 -5.94 5.52 -8.95
CA GLU A 202 -5.81 6.95 -8.71
C GLU A 202 -4.66 7.24 -7.74
N GLU A 203 -4.17 8.47 -7.79
CA GLU A 203 -3.18 8.99 -6.85
C GLU A 203 -3.44 10.47 -6.60
N GLY A 204 -3.19 10.90 -5.37
CA GLY A 204 -3.40 12.26 -4.94
C GLY A 204 -2.47 13.25 -5.63
N ARG A 205 -2.88 14.52 -5.66
CA ARG A 205 -1.96 15.59 -6.07
C ARG A 205 -0.76 15.64 -5.13
N ILE A 206 0.43 15.41 -5.66
CA ILE A 206 1.68 15.56 -4.91
C ILE A 206 2.00 17.04 -4.77
N ALA A 207 1.95 17.55 -3.55
CA ALA A 207 2.26 18.94 -3.19
C ALA A 207 3.41 19.04 -2.18
N PHE A 208 4.14 17.94 -1.94
CA PHE A 208 5.26 17.84 -1.02
C PHE A 208 6.56 17.53 -1.77
N PRO A 209 7.74 17.89 -1.22
CA PRO A 209 9.02 17.68 -1.89
C PRO A 209 9.35 16.18 -2.06
N PRO A 210 10.26 15.83 -2.97
CA PRO A 210 10.75 14.46 -3.11
C PRO A 210 11.23 13.88 -1.77
N THR A 211 10.75 12.68 -1.43
CA THR A 211 10.93 12.05 -0.11
C THR A 211 12.24 11.27 0.04
N TYR A 212 13.00 11.13 -1.06
CA TYR A 212 14.29 10.45 -1.11
C TYR A 212 15.28 11.31 -1.93
N LYS A 213 16.59 11.35 -1.68
CA LYS A 213 17.36 10.74 -0.59
C LYS A 213 17.90 11.80 0.35
N PHE A 214 17.63 11.67 1.64
CA PHE A 214 18.12 12.57 2.69
C PHE A 214 19.38 12.03 3.37
N GLN A 215 20.04 12.91 4.13
CA GLN A 215 20.99 12.50 5.16
C GLN A 215 20.17 12.14 6.41
N ALA A 216 20.29 10.89 6.88
CA ALA A 216 19.58 10.44 8.07
C ALA A 216 19.91 11.32 9.29
N GLY A 217 18.89 11.63 10.09
CA GLY A 217 18.90 12.59 11.20
C GLY A 217 18.84 14.06 10.77
N THR A 218 18.51 14.35 9.50
CA THR A 218 18.44 15.73 9.00
C THR A 218 17.30 15.97 7.99
N MET A 219 17.04 17.24 7.68
CA MET A 219 16.18 17.66 6.57
C MET A 219 16.96 17.95 5.27
N GLN A 220 18.25 17.65 5.21
CA GLN A 220 19.08 17.96 4.04
C GLN A 220 19.14 16.77 3.09
N TYR A 221 19.03 17.04 1.79
CA TYR A 221 19.30 16.01 0.81
C TYR A 221 20.76 15.52 0.88
N GLU A 222 20.97 14.25 0.52
CA GLU A 222 22.30 13.63 0.51
C GLU A 222 23.13 14.15 -0.67
N LYS A 223 23.99 15.13 -0.38
CA LYS A 223 24.95 15.75 -1.31
C LYS A 223 26.40 15.61 -0.85
N ARG A 224 26.66 14.85 0.22
CA ARG A 224 28.00 14.78 0.80
C ARG A 224 28.96 14.04 -0.17
N PRO A 225 30.20 14.54 -0.39
CA PRO A 225 31.11 14.00 -1.41
C PRO A 225 31.44 12.51 -1.25
N GLU A 226 31.42 11.99 -0.02
CA GLU A 226 31.71 10.58 0.29
C GLU A 226 30.56 9.62 -0.04
N LYS A 227 29.40 10.13 -0.46
CA LYS A 227 28.22 9.34 -0.81
C LYS A 227 27.95 9.42 -2.30
N LYS A 228 27.47 8.31 -2.87
CA LYS A 228 26.98 8.30 -4.25
C LYS A 228 25.82 9.28 -4.39
N LEU A 229 26.00 10.30 -5.23
CA LEU A 229 24.97 11.29 -5.51
C LEU A 229 23.76 10.62 -6.16
N ARG A 230 22.57 10.87 -5.61
CA ARG A 230 21.29 10.37 -6.12
C ARG A 230 20.35 11.56 -6.31
N ALA A 231 19.73 11.65 -7.47
CA ALA A 231 18.68 12.65 -7.71
C ALA A 231 17.55 12.48 -6.70
N PRO A 232 17.00 13.58 -6.16
CA PRO A 232 15.77 13.54 -5.38
C PRO A 232 14.63 12.85 -6.16
N ALA A 233 13.81 12.05 -5.47
CA ALA A 233 12.69 11.32 -6.08
C ALA A 233 11.52 11.11 -5.09
N TRP A 234 10.31 11.00 -5.64
CA TRP A 234 9.12 10.50 -4.93
C TRP A 234 9.07 8.98 -5.02
N CYS A 235 9.92 8.33 -4.24
CA CYS A 235 9.97 6.88 -4.13
C CYS A 235 8.75 6.32 -3.37
N ASP A 236 8.30 7.06 -2.36
CA ASP A 236 7.29 6.63 -1.39
C ASP A 236 5.90 7.13 -1.82
N ARG A 237 5.00 6.20 -2.18
CA ARG A 237 3.75 6.53 -2.89
C ARG A 237 2.55 5.84 -2.26
N ILE A 238 1.36 6.42 -2.43
CA ILE A 238 0.08 5.85 -1.97
C ILE A 238 -0.94 6.03 -3.09
N LEU A 239 -1.36 4.93 -3.68
CA LEU A 239 -2.35 4.86 -4.74
C LEU A 239 -3.57 4.09 -4.25
N TRP A 240 -4.71 4.32 -4.87
CA TRP A 240 -5.92 3.55 -4.57
C TRP A 240 -6.70 3.20 -5.82
N LYS A 241 -7.53 2.17 -5.74
CA LYS A 241 -8.54 1.82 -6.73
C LYS A 241 -9.83 1.49 -6.01
N ALA A 242 -10.96 1.96 -6.53
CA ALA A 242 -12.28 1.62 -6.01
C ALA A 242 -13.18 1.11 -7.14
N LYS A 243 -14.01 0.11 -6.85
CA LYS A 243 -15.03 -0.36 -7.80
C LYS A 243 -16.07 0.72 -8.10
N ASN A 244 -16.44 1.50 -7.07
CA ASN A 244 -17.22 2.72 -7.23
C ASN A 244 -16.36 3.94 -6.83
N PRO A 245 -15.90 4.77 -7.79
CA PRO A 245 -15.13 5.97 -7.51
C PRO A 245 -15.84 6.97 -6.59
N ASP A 246 -17.17 7.05 -6.64
CA ASP A 246 -17.96 7.99 -5.83
C ASP A 246 -17.94 7.66 -4.32
N HIS A 247 -17.52 6.45 -3.96
CA HIS A 247 -17.47 5.99 -2.57
C HIS A 247 -16.14 6.28 -1.88
N ILE A 248 -15.21 6.98 -2.52
CA ILE A 248 -13.92 7.28 -1.93
C ILE A 248 -13.48 8.70 -2.28
N VAL A 249 -13.09 9.45 -1.25
CA VAL A 249 -12.51 10.79 -1.40
C VAL A 249 -11.22 10.83 -0.61
N GLN A 250 -10.11 11.17 -1.28
CA GLN A 250 -8.86 11.43 -0.59
C GLN A 250 -8.92 12.81 0.09
N GLN A 251 -8.66 12.82 1.40
CA GLN A 251 -8.71 14.02 2.24
C GLN A 251 -7.33 14.66 2.39
N THR A 252 -6.28 13.85 2.57
CA THR A 252 -4.90 14.33 2.68
C THR A 252 -3.93 13.46 1.90
N TYR A 253 -2.84 14.07 1.42
CA TYR A 253 -1.69 13.36 0.87
C TYR A 253 -0.41 14.19 1.07
N CYS A 254 0.39 13.83 2.06
CA CYS A 254 1.51 14.64 2.54
C CYS A 254 2.72 13.79 2.95
N ALA A 255 3.89 14.42 2.97
CA ALA A 255 5.09 13.88 3.60
C ALA A 255 5.34 14.53 4.97
N ALA A 256 5.64 13.72 5.98
CA ALA A 256 5.99 14.16 7.33
C ALA A 256 7.48 14.56 7.38
N MET A 257 7.81 15.71 6.80
CA MET A 257 9.20 16.17 6.63
C MET A 257 9.98 16.35 7.94
N ALA A 258 9.27 16.58 9.05
CA ALA A 258 9.84 16.71 10.38
C ALA A 258 10.37 15.39 10.96
N LEU A 259 9.98 14.24 10.40
CA LEU A 259 10.52 12.93 10.80
C LEU A 259 11.77 12.63 9.98
N ASP A 260 12.92 12.57 10.63
CA ASP A 260 14.22 12.55 9.96
C ASP A 260 15.12 11.36 10.29
N LEU A 261 14.61 10.37 11.03
CA LEU A 261 15.36 9.17 11.41
C LEU A 261 15.93 8.38 10.21
N SER A 262 15.28 8.46 9.05
CA SER A 262 15.63 7.73 7.83
C SER A 262 16.15 8.68 6.73
N ASP A 263 16.79 8.11 5.71
CA ASP A 263 17.07 8.80 4.46
C ASP A 263 15.84 8.92 3.53
N HIS A 264 14.71 8.34 3.94
CA HIS A 264 13.38 8.59 3.40
C HIS A 264 12.53 9.42 4.37
N LYS A 265 11.54 10.15 3.84
CA LYS A 265 10.53 10.86 4.64
C LYS A 265 9.21 10.10 4.63
N PRO A 266 8.57 9.85 5.81
CA PRO A 266 7.29 9.16 5.85
C PRO A 266 6.23 9.88 5.03
N VAL A 267 5.43 9.13 4.29
CA VAL A 267 4.30 9.64 3.50
C VAL A 267 3.01 9.09 4.08
N HIS A 268 1.99 9.94 4.19
CA HIS A 268 0.68 9.55 4.68
C HIS A 268 -0.42 10.09 3.77
N ALA A 269 -1.54 9.36 3.78
CA ALA A 269 -2.78 9.80 3.14
C ALA A 269 -3.96 9.41 4.03
N THR A 270 -5.00 10.23 4.02
CA THR A 270 -6.28 9.91 4.68
C THR A 270 -7.38 9.90 3.63
N PHE A 271 -8.36 9.03 3.84
CA PHE A 271 -9.47 8.81 2.93
C PHE A 271 -10.77 8.80 3.71
N GLU A 272 -11.80 9.41 3.13
CA GLU A 272 -13.18 9.14 3.49
C GLU A 272 -13.70 8.05 2.57
N VAL A 273 -14.19 6.95 3.14
CA VAL A 273 -14.62 5.77 2.40
C VAL A 273 -16.04 5.39 2.82
N GLN A 274 -16.95 5.35 1.86
CA GLN A 274 -18.31 4.90 2.09
C GLN A 274 -18.38 3.38 1.99
N VAL A 275 -18.60 2.74 3.14
CA VAL A 275 -18.74 1.28 3.24
C VAL A 275 -20.21 0.87 3.33
N ARG A 276 -20.53 -0.31 2.81
CA ARG A 276 -21.88 -0.88 2.89
C ARG A 276 -22.09 -1.48 4.27
N HIS A 277 -23.29 -1.33 4.81
CA HIS A 277 -23.73 -2.01 6.02
C HIS A 277 -25.16 -2.53 5.83
N GLN A 278 -25.31 -3.85 5.82
CA GLN A 278 -26.56 -4.56 5.68
C GLN A 278 -27.29 -4.56 7.02
N VAL A 279 -28.49 -4.00 7.02
CA VAL A 279 -29.37 -4.01 8.20
C VAL A 279 -30.14 -5.33 8.23
N GLU A 280 -29.73 -6.25 9.11
CA GLU A 280 -30.23 -7.64 9.13
C GLU A 280 -31.76 -7.75 9.28
N ALA A 281 -32.38 -6.84 10.04
CA ALA A 281 -33.82 -6.76 10.16
C ALA A 281 -34.51 -6.50 8.80
N LYS A 282 -33.96 -5.58 7.99
CA LYS A 282 -34.49 -5.27 6.65
C LYS A 282 -34.26 -6.43 5.68
N LYS A 283 -33.09 -7.06 5.73
CA LYS A 283 -32.77 -8.25 4.92
C LYS A 283 -33.76 -9.39 5.21
N THR A 284 -34.00 -9.68 6.49
CA THR A 284 -34.96 -10.72 6.92
C THR A 284 -36.36 -10.42 6.42
N GLN A 285 -36.78 -9.15 6.48
CA GLN A 285 -38.07 -8.72 5.93
C GLN A 285 -38.15 -8.95 4.41
N VAL A 286 -37.15 -8.51 3.64
CA VAL A 286 -37.11 -8.69 2.18
C VAL A 286 -37.10 -10.16 1.79
N ILE A 287 -36.33 -11.01 2.49
CA ILE A 287 -36.33 -12.47 2.24
C ILE A 287 -37.72 -13.05 2.47
N ARG A 288 -38.39 -12.67 3.57
CA ARG A 288 -39.76 -13.11 3.86
C ARG A 288 -40.73 -12.67 2.77
N GLU A 289 -40.65 -11.42 2.30
CA GLU A 289 -41.51 -10.91 1.22
C GLU A 289 -41.29 -11.67 -0.10
N ILE A 290 -40.04 -11.97 -0.46
CA ILE A 290 -39.70 -12.76 -1.66
C ILE A 290 -40.25 -14.19 -1.54
N MET A 291 -40.09 -14.84 -0.38
CA MET A 291 -40.64 -16.18 -0.15
C MET A 291 -42.16 -16.20 -0.28
N MET A 292 -42.86 -15.21 0.29
CA MET A 292 -44.31 -15.08 0.14
C MET A 292 -44.75 -14.90 -1.31
N GLN A 293 -44.02 -14.10 -2.10
CA GLN A 293 -44.32 -13.92 -3.53
C GLN A 293 -44.14 -15.22 -4.32
N LEU A 294 -43.06 -15.96 -4.07
CA LEU A 294 -42.80 -17.25 -4.72
C LEU A 294 -43.86 -18.30 -4.36
N ASP A 295 -44.35 -18.29 -3.12
CA ASP A 295 -45.41 -19.20 -2.67
C ASP A 295 -46.79 -18.81 -3.23
N SER A 296 -47.03 -17.50 -3.44
CA SER A 296 -48.28 -16.98 -4.02
C SER A 296 -48.37 -17.10 -5.56
N GLY A 297 -47.26 -17.48 -6.21
CA GLY A 297 -47.17 -17.70 -7.66
C GLY A 297 -47.51 -19.13 -8.13
N LYS A 298 -48.06 -19.98 -7.24
CA LYS A 298 -48.68 -21.27 -7.55
C LYS A 298 -50.21 -21.15 -7.55
#